data_AF-A0A928IIK9-F1
#
_entry.id   AF-A0A928IIK9-F1
#
_cell.length_a   1.000
_cell.length_b   1.000
_cell.length_c   1.000
_cell.angle_alpha   90.00
_cell.angle_beta   90.00
_cell.angle_gamma   90.00
#
_symmetry.space_group_name_H-M   'P 1'
#
loop_
_entity.id
_entity.type
_entity.pdbx_description
1 polymer ?
#
loop_
_entity_poly.entity_id
_entity_poly.type
_entity_poly.pdbx_seq_one_letter_code
_entity_poly.pdbx_strand_id
1 'polypeptide(L)'
;MSQISKRLFELCQNEEFDLSEAKSLISQIDINEIIIDPTWSWERKTTFLSEATSNSNLKMVNLLLENGANPNMICNDENPLWDLQYNDYPDSTYEEDDMLAYQCEEKRLQIAQLMLDYGADPCMIVENENLFSYVVCSIFNDDYDHLWEYRSRFLILLVAYGAKSDYCAPEIIKPFDKSNLLRYKFICVPVGDGYHLTGEILDENRDIIAKI
;
A
#
# COMPACT_ATOMS: atom_id res chain seq x y z
N MET A 1 9.15 -11.90 23.43
CA MET A 1 8.37 -12.55 22.35
C MET A 1 8.26 -14.04 22.63
N SER A 2 7.10 -14.66 22.41
CA SER A 2 6.94 -16.12 22.54
C SER A 2 7.70 -16.87 21.43
N GLN A 3 7.99 -18.16 21.62
CA GLN A 3 8.64 -18.96 20.56
C GLN A 3 7.74 -19.10 19.31
N ILE A 4 6.42 -19.14 19.51
CA ILE A 4 5.42 -19.22 18.43
C ILE A 4 5.42 -17.91 17.64
N SER A 5 5.35 -16.77 18.33
CA SER A 5 5.38 -15.44 17.72
C SER A 5 6.68 -15.22 16.95
N LYS A 6 7.82 -15.64 17.50
CA LYS A 6 9.12 -15.57 16.82
C LYS A 6 9.12 -16.39 15.53
N ARG A 7 8.58 -17.60 15.57
CA ARG A 7 8.53 -18.46 14.39
C ARG A 7 7.62 -17.87 13.30
N LEU A 8 6.44 -17.36 13.67
CA LEU A 8 5.55 -16.72 12.70
C LEU A 8 6.17 -15.45 12.11
N PHE A 9 6.90 -14.68 12.93
CA PHE A 9 7.63 -13.49 12.47
C PHE A 9 8.67 -13.84 11.40
N GLU A 10 9.46 -14.91 11.62
CA GLU A 10 10.38 -15.43 10.61
C GLU A 10 9.65 -15.85 9.32
N LEU A 11 8.45 -16.45 9.41
CA LEU A 11 7.68 -16.80 8.22
C LEU A 11 7.19 -15.56 7.44
N CYS A 12 6.93 -14.44 8.11
CA CYS A 12 6.53 -13.19 7.45
C CYS A 12 7.62 -12.65 6.52
N GLN A 13 8.89 -12.89 6.85
CA GLN A 13 10.06 -12.45 6.09
C GLN A 13 10.40 -13.36 4.90
N ASN A 14 9.84 -14.57 4.84
CA ASN A 14 10.15 -15.56 3.81
C ASN A 14 9.05 -15.62 2.74
N GLU A 15 9.40 -15.42 1.47
CA GLU A 15 8.43 -15.50 0.36
C GLU A 15 7.79 -16.89 0.22
N GLU A 16 8.58 -17.94 0.47
CA GLU A 16 8.11 -19.32 0.48
C GLU A 16 8.11 -19.87 1.91
N PHE A 17 6.94 -20.32 2.37
CA PHE A 17 6.74 -20.89 3.70
C PHE A 17 5.70 -22.02 3.66
N ASP A 18 5.72 -22.88 4.68
CA ASP A 18 4.70 -23.92 4.84
C ASP A 18 3.38 -23.29 5.32
N LEU A 19 2.37 -23.30 4.45
CA LEU A 19 1.05 -22.76 4.73
C LEU A 19 0.36 -23.45 5.92
N SER A 20 0.57 -24.75 6.10
CA SER A 20 -0.01 -25.52 7.21
C SER A 20 0.67 -25.15 8.52
N GLU A 21 1.98 -24.94 8.51
CA GLU A 21 2.73 -24.41 9.65
C GLU A 21 2.20 -23.03 10.05
N ALA A 22 2.14 -22.08 9.09
CA ALA A 22 1.68 -20.72 9.36
C ALA A 22 0.25 -20.70 9.95
N LYS A 23 -0.69 -21.46 9.37
CA LYS A 23 -2.06 -21.58 9.90
C LYS A 23 -2.10 -22.13 11.33
N SER A 24 -1.27 -23.14 11.62
CA SER A 24 -1.17 -23.71 12.96
C SER A 24 -0.67 -22.67 13.96
N LEU A 25 0.37 -21.91 13.63
CA LEU A 25 0.94 -20.86 14.50
C LEU A 25 -0.07 -19.73 14.74
N ILE A 26 -0.73 -19.24 13.69
CA ILE A 26 -1.74 -18.17 13.77
C ILE A 26 -2.87 -18.53 14.73
N SER A 27 -3.32 -19.80 14.73
CA SER A 27 -4.41 -20.25 15.62
C SER A 27 -4.06 -20.24 17.12
N GLN A 28 -2.78 -20.05 17.48
CA GLN A 28 -2.28 -20.16 18.84
C GLN A 28 -1.90 -18.81 19.47
N ILE A 29 -1.99 -17.72 18.71
CA ILE A 29 -1.55 -16.39 19.15
C ILE A 29 -2.63 -15.34 18.90
N ASP A 30 -2.46 -14.17 19.52
CA ASP A 30 -3.15 -12.97 19.08
C ASP A 30 -2.44 -12.43 17.83
N ILE A 31 -3.12 -12.49 16.68
CA ILE A 31 -2.57 -12.06 15.40
C ILE A 31 -2.27 -10.55 15.34
N ASN A 32 -2.86 -9.78 16.26
CA ASN A 32 -2.65 -8.34 16.38
C ASN A 32 -1.69 -7.96 17.50
N GLU A 33 -0.95 -8.92 18.07
CA GLU A 33 0.06 -8.58 19.08
C GLU A 33 1.16 -7.68 18.50
N ILE A 34 1.64 -6.74 19.32
CA ILE A 34 2.80 -5.92 18.97
C ILE A 34 4.08 -6.73 19.19
N ILE A 35 4.88 -6.83 18.15
CA ILE A 35 6.13 -7.58 18.11
C ILE A 35 7.28 -6.60 18.29
N ILE A 36 8.22 -6.90 19.17
CA ILE A 36 9.49 -6.17 19.25
C ILE A 36 10.49 -6.95 18.39
N ASP A 37 10.88 -6.37 17.26
CA ASP A 37 11.85 -6.97 16.36
C ASP A 37 13.21 -7.11 17.08
N PRO A 38 13.69 -8.34 17.30
CA PRO A 38 14.93 -8.57 18.03
C PRO A 38 16.19 -8.24 17.23
N THR A 39 16.07 -7.94 15.93
CA THR A 39 17.21 -7.66 15.04
C THR A 39 17.66 -6.19 15.08
N TRP A 40 16.80 -5.28 15.52
CA TRP A 40 17.11 -3.85 15.61
C TRP A 40 17.52 -3.44 17.03
N SER A 41 18.60 -2.66 17.13
CA SER A 41 19.15 -2.19 18.41
C SER A 41 18.24 -1.22 19.18
N TRP A 42 17.18 -0.71 18.55
CA TRP A 42 16.31 0.33 19.10
C TRP A 42 14.89 -0.16 19.41
N GLU A 43 14.67 -1.48 19.51
CA GLU A 43 13.37 -2.07 19.82
C GLU A 43 12.26 -1.61 18.85
N ARG A 44 12.47 -1.81 17.54
CA ARG A 44 11.42 -1.54 16.54
C ARG A 44 10.19 -2.37 16.89
N LYS A 45 9.07 -1.70 17.09
CA LYS A 45 7.78 -2.35 17.29
C LYS A 45 7.11 -2.49 15.93
N THR A 46 6.54 -3.66 15.67
CA THR A 46 5.87 -3.99 14.40
C THR A 46 4.70 -4.93 14.68
N THR A 47 4.01 -5.33 13.63
CA THR A 47 2.91 -6.29 13.65
C THR A 47 3.23 -7.37 12.62
N PHE A 48 2.63 -8.56 12.70
CA PHE A 48 2.84 -9.57 11.66
C PHE A 48 2.43 -9.05 10.27
N LEU A 49 1.36 -8.26 10.21
CA LEU A 49 0.88 -7.68 8.96
C LEU A 49 1.86 -6.63 8.42
N SER A 50 2.34 -5.71 9.25
CA SER A 50 3.37 -4.73 8.87
C SER A 50 4.64 -5.41 8.35
N GLU A 51 5.11 -6.46 9.05
CA GLU A 51 6.30 -7.21 8.65
C GLU A 51 6.11 -7.94 7.32
N ALA A 52 4.99 -8.64 7.13
CA ALA A 52 4.70 -9.29 5.85
C ALA A 52 4.57 -8.28 4.70
N THR A 53 4.09 -7.07 5.00
CA THR A 53 3.89 -5.99 4.04
C THR A 53 5.21 -5.36 3.60
N SER A 54 6.10 -5.04 4.55
CA SER A 54 7.42 -4.48 4.24
C SER A 54 8.23 -5.43 3.36
N ASN A 55 8.11 -6.74 3.60
CA ASN A 55 8.76 -7.79 2.81
C ASN A 55 8.00 -8.16 1.51
N SER A 56 6.94 -7.42 1.14
CA SER A 56 6.11 -7.67 -0.04
C SER A 56 5.61 -9.13 -0.13
N ASN A 57 5.36 -9.76 1.02
CA ASN A 57 4.94 -11.15 1.13
C ASN A 57 3.43 -11.28 0.97
N LEU A 58 2.94 -11.12 -0.26
CA LEU A 58 1.51 -11.15 -0.59
C LEU A 58 0.78 -12.39 -0.05
N LYS A 59 1.41 -13.58 -0.14
CA LYS A 59 0.82 -14.83 0.37
C LYS A 59 0.59 -14.77 1.88
N MET A 60 1.56 -14.26 2.64
CA MET A 60 1.43 -14.10 4.08
C MET A 60 0.43 -12.99 4.42
N VAL A 61 0.47 -11.84 3.74
CA VAL A 61 -0.50 -10.76 3.96
C VAL A 61 -1.94 -11.27 3.79
N ASN A 62 -2.23 -11.99 2.71
CA ASN A 62 -3.55 -12.58 2.51
C ASN A 62 -3.93 -13.52 3.65
N LEU A 63 -3.01 -14.40 4.07
CA LEU A 63 -3.28 -15.32 5.17
C LEU A 63 -3.56 -14.60 6.49
N LEU A 64 -2.80 -13.56 6.81
CA LEU A 64 -2.97 -12.78 8.04
C LEU A 64 -4.32 -12.05 8.04
N LEU A 65 -4.69 -11.40 6.94
CA LEU A 65 -5.96 -10.69 6.78
C LEU A 65 -7.16 -11.65 6.85
N GLU A 66 -7.09 -12.81 6.18
CA GLU A 66 -8.11 -13.88 6.28
C GLU A 66 -8.33 -14.36 7.72
N ASN A 67 -7.32 -14.24 8.59
CA ASN A 67 -7.38 -14.61 10.00
C ASN A 67 -7.60 -13.43 10.95
N GLY A 68 -7.99 -12.26 10.43
CA GLY A 68 -8.43 -11.11 11.24
C GLY A 68 -7.30 -10.18 11.71
N ALA A 69 -6.15 -10.19 11.03
CA ALA A 69 -5.17 -9.12 11.21
C ALA A 69 -5.79 -7.77 10.85
N ASN A 70 -5.60 -6.78 11.71
CA ASN A 70 -6.16 -5.44 11.56
C ASN A 70 -5.27 -4.58 10.64
N PRO A 71 -5.73 -4.20 9.43
CA PRO A 71 -4.93 -3.39 8.52
C PRO A 71 -4.71 -1.94 8.98
N ASN A 72 -5.49 -1.47 9.96
CA ASN A 72 -5.41 -0.11 10.49
C ASN A 72 -4.54 0.00 11.73
N MET A 73 -3.87 -1.08 12.14
CA MET A 73 -3.01 -1.05 13.31
C MET A 73 -1.78 -0.18 13.02
N ILE A 74 -1.51 0.77 13.92
CA ILE A 74 -0.35 1.66 13.84
C ILE A 74 0.66 1.22 14.90
N CYS A 75 1.93 1.13 14.52
CA CYS A 75 3.01 0.73 15.41
C CYS A 75 4.24 1.62 15.13
N ASN A 76 4.73 2.35 16.15
CA ASN A 76 5.84 3.31 15.98
C ASN A 76 5.64 4.28 14.81
N ASP A 77 4.43 4.83 14.68
CA ASP A 77 4.05 5.73 13.58
C ASP A 77 4.07 5.08 12.18
N GLU A 78 4.23 3.76 12.08
CA GLU A 78 4.13 3.00 10.83
C GLU A 78 2.76 2.32 10.75
N ASN A 79 2.16 2.35 9.56
CA ASN A 79 0.97 1.57 9.23
C ASN A 79 1.23 0.79 7.94
N PRO A 80 0.75 -0.46 7.84
CA PRO A 80 0.99 -1.27 6.64
C PRO A 80 0.58 -0.61 5.32
N LEU A 81 -0.56 0.11 5.29
CA LEU A 81 -1.00 0.80 4.08
C LEU A 81 -0.17 2.06 3.79
N TRP A 82 0.27 2.78 4.83
CA TRP A 82 1.16 3.93 4.68
C TRP A 82 2.50 3.52 4.08
N ASP A 83 3.11 2.44 4.57
CA ASP A 83 4.43 1.97 4.11
C ASP A 83 4.43 1.59 2.62
N LEU A 84 3.27 1.20 2.09
CA LEU A 84 3.11 0.83 0.68
C LEU A 84 3.23 2.03 -0.25
N GLN A 85 3.10 3.28 0.20
CA GLN A 85 3.27 4.44 -0.70
C GLN A 85 4.72 4.63 -1.17
N TYR A 86 5.67 4.06 -0.43
CA TYR A 86 7.07 3.95 -0.84
C TYR A 86 7.26 2.67 -1.67
N ASN A 87 8.01 2.76 -2.77
CA ASN A 87 8.63 1.60 -3.38
C ASN A 87 10.11 1.64 -2.99
N ASP A 88 10.52 0.74 -2.11
CA ASP A 88 11.89 0.72 -1.57
C ASP A 88 12.88 0.02 -2.52
N TYR A 89 12.55 -0.05 -3.82
CA TYR A 89 13.48 -0.62 -4.79
C TYR A 89 14.63 0.37 -4.97
N PRO A 90 15.87 0.00 -4.58
CA PRO A 90 16.99 0.91 -4.70
C PRO A 90 17.19 1.21 -6.17
N ASP A 91 17.05 2.48 -6.54
CA ASP A 91 17.40 3.13 -7.81
C ASP A 91 18.23 2.18 -8.69
N SER A 92 17.54 1.30 -9.43
CA SER A 92 18.18 0.21 -10.15
C SER A 92 18.69 0.83 -11.43
N THR A 93 19.85 1.45 -11.32
CA THR A 93 20.68 1.99 -12.42
C THR A 93 21.09 0.90 -13.45
N TYR A 94 20.50 -0.29 -13.39
CA TYR A 94 20.79 -1.45 -14.22
C TYR A 94 19.52 -1.93 -14.93
N GLU A 95 19.46 -1.70 -16.25
CA GLU A 95 18.36 -2.03 -17.17
C GLU A 95 17.91 -3.52 -17.17
N GLU A 96 18.66 -4.43 -16.53
CA GLU A 96 18.28 -5.84 -16.38
C GLU A 96 17.31 -6.08 -15.19
N ASP A 97 17.08 -5.08 -14.32
CA ASP A 97 16.26 -5.18 -13.11
C ASP A 97 14.83 -4.62 -13.27
N ASP A 98 14.50 -3.97 -14.39
CA ASP A 98 13.20 -3.30 -14.62
C ASP A 98 12.00 -4.26 -14.49
N MET A 99 12.15 -5.50 -14.96
CA MET A 99 11.09 -6.51 -14.87
C MET A 99 10.85 -6.96 -13.42
N LEU A 100 11.90 -7.05 -12.60
CA LEU A 100 11.79 -7.43 -11.20
C LEU A 100 11.22 -6.26 -10.37
N ALA A 101 11.67 -5.03 -10.64
CA ALA A 101 11.12 -3.82 -10.06
C ALA A 101 9.61 -3.68 -10.34
N TYR A 102 9.20 -3.88 -11.60
CA TYR A 102 7.79 -3.87 -11.99
C TYR A 102 6.98 -4.97 -11.28
N GLN A 103 7.52 -6.18 -11.16
CA GLN A 103 6.85 -7.25 -10.40
C GLN A 103 6.69 -6.92 -8.92
N CYS A 104 7.69 -6.28 -8.31
CA CYS A 104 7.61 -5.79 -6.93
C CYS A 104 6.51 -4.71 -6.79
N GLU A 105 6.42 -3.77 -7.72
CA GLU A 105 5.36 -2.76 -7.76
C GLU A 105 3.96 -3.37 -7.87
N GLU A 106 3.78 -4.30 -8.81
CA GLU A 106 2.52 -5.04 -8.96
C GLU A 106 2.13 -5.74 -7.65
N LYS A 107 3.10 -6.39 -7.00
CA LYS A 107 2.88 -7.11 -5.74
C LYS A 107 2.49 -6.16 -4.61
N ARG A 108 3.13 -5.00 -4.50
CA ARG A 108 2.79 -3.98 -3.50
C ARG A 108 1.41 -3.38 -3.75
N LEU A 109 1.04 -3.11 -5.01
CA LEU A 109 -0.31 -2.64 -5.37
C LEU A 109 -1.37 -3.71 -5.07
N GLN A 110 -1.08 -4.99 -5.32
CA GLN A 110 -1.97 -6.09 -4.93
C GLN A 110 -2.14 -6.17 -3.42
N ILE A 111 -1.06 -6.01 -2.64
CA ILE A 111 -1.13 -5.94 -1.18
C ILE A 111 -1.99 -4.76 -0.73
N ALA A 112 -1.78 -3.58 -1.31
CA ALA A 112 -2.56 -2.37 -0.97
C ALA A 112 -4.04 -2.57 -1.25
N GLN A 113 -4.38 -3.09 -2.44
CA GLN A 113 -5.75 -3.39 -2.79
C GLN A 113 -6.37 -4.42 -1.83
N LEU A 114 -5.63 -5.47 -1.49
CA LEU A 114 -6.09 -6.49 -0.56
C LEU A 114 -6.36 -5.91 0.83
N MET A 115 -5.49 -5.05 1.35
CA MET A 115 -5.73 -4.36 2.62
C MET A 115 -6.99 -3.52 2.58
N LEU A 116 -7.18 -2.75 1.51
CA LEU A 116 -8.38 -1.93 1.30
C LEU A 116 -9.65 -2.79 1.22
N ASP A 117 -9.59 -3.96 0.59
CA ASP A 117 -10.69 -4.94 0.56
C ASP A 117 -11.03 -5.46 1.97
N TYR A 118 -10.03 -5.59 2.84
CA TYR A 118 -10.19 -5.99 4.24
C TYR A 118 -10.43 -4.80 5.19
N GLY A 119 -10.73 -3.62 4.66
CA GLY A 119 -11.17 -2.46 5.44
C GLY A 119 -10.05 -1.58 5.98
N ALA A 120 -8.88 -1.58 5.34
CA ALA A 120 -7.90 -0.51 5.55
C ALA A 120 -8.52 0.85 5.23
N ASP A 121 -8.25 1.85 6.06
CA ASP A 121 -8.74 3.21 5.90
C ASP A 121 -7.85 3.97 4.90
N PRO A 122 -8.36 4.31 3.70
CA PRO A 122 -7.57 5.06 2.73
C PRO A 122 -7.36 6.53 3.12
N CYS A 123 -8.06 7.02 4.15
CA CYS A 123 -7.93 8.36 4.71
C CYS A 123 -7.10 8.38 6.00
N MET A 124 -6.40 7.29 6.31
CA MET A 124 -5.65 7.16 7.54
C MET A 124 -4.65 8.31 7.75
N ILE A 125 -4.40 8.64 9.01
CA ILE A 125 -3.54 9.74 9.42
C ILE A 125 -2.38 9.18 10.22
N VAL A 126 -1.15 9.51 9.79
CA VAL A 126 0.12 9.17 10.44
C VAL A 126 0.88 10.47 10.66
N GLU A 127 1.37 10.72 11.86
CA GLU A 127 2.12 11.95 12.20
C GLU A 127 1.43 13.29 11.81
N ASN A 128 0.09 13.30 11.80
CA ASN A 128 -0.78 14.41 11.34
C ASN A 128 -0.85 14.60 9.80
N GLU A 129 -0.30 13.68 9.03
CA GLU A 129 -0.40 13.64 7.59
C GLU A 129 -1.43 12.59 7.15
N ASN A 130 -2.33 12.98 6.27
CA ASN A 130 -3.30 12.08 5.66
C ASN A 130 -2.67 11.41 4.43
N LEU A 131 -2.76 10.08 4.35
CA LEU A 131 -2.12 9.29 3.29
C LEU A 131 -2.49 9.78 1.88
N PHE A 132 -3.78 10.04 1.67
CA PHE A 132 -4.27 10.52 0.39
C PHE A 132 -3.71 11.90 0.02
N SER A 133 -3.73 12.86 0.95
CA SER A 133 -3.10 14.17 0.75
C SER A 133 -1.63 14.05 0.42
N TYR A 134 -0.89 13.19 1.12
CA TYR A 134 0.53 12.98 0.88
C TYR A 134 0.77 12.51 -0.55
N VAL A 135 0.09 11.44 -0.97
CA VAL A 135 0.21 10.86 -2.31
C VAL A 135 -0.17 11.86 -3.41
N VAL A 136 -1.27 12.60 -3.23
CA VAL A 136 -1.67 13.68 -4.16
C VAL A 136 -0.57 14.73 -4.26
N CYS A 137 -0.07 15.23 -3.13
CA CYS A 137 0.99 16.24 -3.12
C CYS A 137 2.26 15.74 -3.81
N SER A 138 2.67 14.49 -3.61
CA SER A 138 3.82 13.91 -4.28
C SER A 138 3.65 13.86 -5.80
N ILE A 139 2.47 13.46 -6.29
CA ILE A 139 2.22 13.34 -7.74
C ILE A 139 2.21 14.70 -8.45
N PHE A 140 1.67 15.74 -7.81
CA PHE A 140 1.53 17.06 -8.43
C PHE A 140 2.75 17.97 -8.28
N ASN A 141 3.60 17.75 -7.27
CA ASN A 141 4.74 18.63 -6.99
C ASN A 141 6.11 18.02 -7.38
N ASP A 142 6.19 16.71 -7.64
CA ASP A 142 7.46 16.04 -7.89
C ASP A 142 7.67 15.80 -9.40
N ASP A 143 8.36 16.73 -10.06
CA ASP A 143 8.56 16.73 -11.52
C ASP A 143 9.41 15.55 -12.06
N TYR A 144 10.04 14.75 -11.19
CA TYR A 144 11.02 13.71 -11.59
C TYR A 144 11.00 12.45 -10.73
N ASP A 145 9.88 12.14 -10.10
CA ASP A 145 9.79 10.97 -9.25
C ASP A 145 9.72 9.68 -10.09
N HIS A 146 10.72 8.80 -9.94
CA HIS A 146 10.71 7.45 -10.51
C HIS A 146 9.50 6.64 -10.00
N LEU A 147 8.89 7.05 -8.89
CA LEU A 147 7.67 6.46 -8.35
C LEU A 147 6.39 7.05 -8.93
N TRP A 148 6.44 7.98 -9.89
CA TRP A 148 5.24 8.66 -10.40
C TRP A 148 4.18 7.68 -10.91
N GLU A 149 4.58 6.68 -11.71
CA GLU A 149 3.66 5.67 -12.25
C GLU A 149 3.08 4.81 -11.12
N TYR A 150 3.93 4.36 -10.19
CA TYR A 150 3.51 3.60 -9.02
C TYR A 150 2.52 4.37 -8.14
N ARG A 151 2.87 5.60 -7.76
CA ARG A 151 2.04 6.48 -6.92
C ARG A 151 0.74 6.85 -7.62
N SER A 152 0.74 7.06 -8.93
CA SER A 152 -0.48 7.27 -9.73
C SER A 152 -1.43 6.08 -9.64
N ARG A 153 -0.90 4.85 -9.69
CA ARG A 153 -1.69 3.62 -9.54
C ARG A 153 -2.15 3.41 -8.11
N PHE A 154 -1.31 3.73 -7.13
CA PHE A 154 -1.69 3.71 -5.71
C PHE A 154 -2.79 4.73 -5.40
N LEU A 155 -2.71 5.94 -5.97
CA LEU A 155 -3.75 6.97 -5.87
C LEU A 155 -5.09 6.45 -6.41
N ILE A 156 -5.09 5.77 -7.56
CA ILE A 156 -6.32 5.15 -8.11
C ILE A 156 -6.95 4.19 -7.10
N LEU A 157 -6.14 3.35 -6.43
CA LEU A 157 -6.63 2.48 -5.37
C LEU A 157 -7.28 3.31 -4.25
N LEU A 158 -6.57 4.30 -3.71
CA LEU A 158 -7.10 5.16 -2.65
C LEU A 158 -8.45 5.78 -3.05
N VAL A 159 -8.53 6.41 -4.22
CA VAL A 159 -9.76 7.04 -4.73
C VAL A 159 -10.89 6.02 -4.90
N ALA A 160 -10.61 4.84 -5.44
CA ALA A 160 -11.61 3.79 -5.63
C ALA A 160 -12.20 3.26 -4.30
N TYR A 161 -11.48 3.43 -3.20
CA TYR A 161 -11.95 3.09 -1.84
C TYR A 161 -12.43 4.30 -1.04
N GLY A 162 -12.60 5.46 -1.69
CA GLY A 162 -13.24 6.64 -1.10
C GLY A 162 -12.29 7.56 -0.33
N ALA A 163 -11.01 7.52 -0.66
CA ALA A 163 -10.02 8.45 -0.12
C ALA A 163 -10.41 9.91 -0.37
N LYS A 164 -10.16 10.74 0.64
CA LYS A 164 -10.34 12.18 0.59
C LYS A 164 -9.54 12.85 1.69
N SER A 165 -9.39 14.16 1.58
CA SER A 165 -8.85 15.02 2.60
C SER A 165 -9.60 16.35 2.68
N ASP A 166 -9.20 17.21 3.60
CA ASP A 166 -9.75 18.55 3.74
C ASP A 166 -9.43 19.46 2.53
N TYR A 167 -8.40 19.11 1.75
CA TYR A 167 -7.92 19.90 0.62
C TYR A 167 -8.34 19.33 -0.74
N CYS A 168 -8.59 18.02 -0.82
CA CYS A 168 -8.97 17.35 -2.06
C CYS A 168 -10.02 16.28 -1.77
N ALA A 169 -11.12 16.34 -2.50
CA ALA A 169 -12.18 15.34 -2.48
C ALA A 169 -12.49 14.93 -3.93
N PRO A 170 -12.05 13.74 -4.36
CA PRO A 170 -12.27 13.28 -5.73
C PRO A 170 -13.74 13.30 -6.13
N GLU A 171 -14.03 13.84 -7.31
CA GLU A 171 -15.35 13.78 -7.92
C GLU A 171 -15.47 12.48 -8.72
N ILE A 172 -16.25 11.52 -8.21
CA ILE A 172 -16.49 10.24 -8.91
C ILE A 172 -17.61 10.43 -9.94
N ILE A 173 -17.24 10.38 -11.22
CA ILE A 173 -18.17 10.51 -12.37
C ILE A 173 -18.80 9.16 -12.69
N LYS A 174 -18.01 8.09 -12.65
CA LYS A 174 -18.46 6.71 -12.89
C LYS A 174 -17.92 5.79 -11.79
N PRO A 175 -18.66 4.74 -11.39
CA PRO A 175 -18.18 3.81 -10.38
C PRO A 175 -16.95 3.03 -10.87
N PHE A 176 -16.01 2.79 -9.96
CA PHE A 176 -14.88 1.92 -10.21
C PHE A 176 -15.30 0.45 -10.22
N ASP A 177 -14.84 -0.28 -11.23
CA ASP A 177 -14.74 -1.74 -11.16
C ASP A 177 -13.52 -2.14 -10.31
N LYS A 178 -13.78 -2.51 -9.06
CA LYS A 178 -12.75 -2.93 -8.12
C LYS A 178 -12.07 -4.24 -8.49
N SER A 179 -12.67 -5.08 -9.35
CA SER A 179 -12.05 -6.35 -9.74
C SER A 179 -10.83 -6.16 -10.67
N ASN A 180 -10.67 -4.97 -11.25
CA ASN A 180 -9.57 -4.64 -12.14
C ASN A 180 -9.23 -3.14 -12.07
N LEU A 181 -8.69 -2.69 -10.94
CA LEU A 181 -8.31 -1.28 -10.75
C LEU A 181 -7.05 -0.88 -11.54
N LEU A 182 -6.23 -1.85 -11.95
CA LEU A 182 -4.99 -1.58 -12.67
C LEU A 182 -5.22 -1.16 -14.13
N ARG A 183 -6.44 -1.29 -14.65
CA ARG A 183 -6.79 -0.82 -16.00
C ARG A 183 -6.97 0.69 -16.11
N TYR A 184 -7.18 1.38 -14.98
CA TYR A 184 -7.39 2.82 -14.99
C TYR A 184 -6.04 3.54 -15.07
N LYS A 185 -6.05 4.73 -15.66
CA LYS A 185 -4.86 5.58 -15.79
C LYS A 185 -5.13 6.94 -15.18
N PHE A 186 -4.17 7.45 -14.41
CA PHE A 186 -4.17 8.82 -13.95
C PHE A 186 -3.40 9.72 -14.93
N ILE A 187 -3.91 10.92 -15.17
CA ILE A 187 -3.22 11.96 -15.94
C ILE A 187 -3.34 13.32 -15.23
N CYS A 188 -2.29 14.13 -15.35
CA CYS A 188 -2.34 15.54 -14.99
C CYS A 188 -2.85 16.37 -16.17
N VAL A 189 -3.80 17.27 -15.92
CA VAL A 189 -4.40 18.16 -16.91
C VAL A 189 -4.16 19.62 -16.48
N PRO A 190 -3.57 20.46 -17.35
CA PRO A 190 -3.41 21.88 -17.06
C PRO A 190 -4.75 22.58 -16.87
N VAL A 191 -4.86 23.34 -15.78
CA VAL A 191 -5.94 24.30 -15.59
C VAL A 191 -5.63 25.52 -16.47
N GLY A 192 -6.66 26.11 -17.09
CA GLY A 192 -6.51 27.20 -18.07
C GLY A 192 -5.89 28.51 -17.53
N ASP A 193 -5.51 28.55 -16.25
CA ASP A 193 -4.76 29.64 -15.64
C ASP A 193 -3.24 29.57 -15.87
N GLY A 194 -2.74 28.44 -16.39
CA GLY A 194 -1.34 28.25 -16.76
C GLY A 194 -0.41 27.93 -15.59
N TYR A 195 -0.93 27.77 -14.37
CA TYR A 195 -0.13 27.50 -13.17
C TYR A 195 -0.59 26.27 -12.38
N HIS A 196 -1.87 25.91 -12.47
CA HIS A 196 -2.40 24.77 -11.72
C HIS A 196 -2.59 23.54 -12.62
N LEU A 197 -2.48 22.38 -12.00
CA LEU A 197 -2.82 21.08 -12.58
C LEU A 197 -4.03 20.51 -11.83
N THR A 198 -4.87 19.77 -12.53
CA THR A 198 -5.89 18.88 -11.96
C THR A 198 -5.60 17.45 -12.41
N GLY A 199 -6.18 16.47 -11.73
CA GLY A 199 -6.02 15.07 -12.05
C GLY A 199 -7.27 14.49 -12.68
N GLU A 200 -7.10 13.64 -13.68
CA GLU A 200 -8.19 12.82 -14.23
C GLU A 200 -7.82 11.35 -14.17
N ILE A 201 -8.74 10.52 -13.66
CA ILE A 201 -8.66 9.07 -13.76
C ILE A 201 -9.50 8.62 -14.94
N LEU A 202 -8.89 7.90 -15.88
CA LEU A 202 -9.47 7.44 -17.13
C LEU A 202 -9.60 5.91 -17.13
N ASP A 203 -10.62 5.37 -17.80
CA ASP A 203 -10.67 3.95 -18.14
C ASP A 203 -9.91 3.62 -19.45
N GLU A 204 -9.99 2.37 -19.87
CA GLU A 204 -9.37 1.86 -21.10
C GLU A 204 -9.86 2.54 -22.40
N ASN A 205 -11.09 3.08 -22.37
CA ASN A 205 -11.68 3.82 -23.48
C ASN A 205 -11.36 5.32 -23.42
N ARG A 206 -10.59 5.75 -22.41
CA ARG A 206 -10.27 7.14 -22.08
C ARG A 206 -11.47 7.95 -21.63
N ASP A 207 -12.51 7.30 -21.13
CA ASP A 207 -13.60 7.99 -20.47
C ASP A 207 -13.15 8.42 -19.07
N ILE A 208 -13.53 9.64 -18.66
CA ILE A 208 -13.23 10.14 -17.31
C ILE A 208 -14.11 9.41 -16.29
N ILE A 209 -13.45 8.80 -15.31
CA ILE A 209 -14.05 8.04 -14.20
C ILE A 209 -14.08 8.88 -12.94
N ALA A 210 -13.01 9.63 -12.67
CA ALA A 210 -12.94 10.55 -11.54
C ALA A 210 -12.07 11.76 -11.86
N LYS A 211 -12.31 12.86 -11.15
CA LYS A 211 -11.47 14.08 -11.15
C LYS A 211 -10.89 14.32 -9.76
N ILE A 212 -9.65 14.78 -9.72
CA ILE A 212 -8.86 15.04 -8.50
C ILE A 212 -8.40 16.49 -8.49
#